data_AF-A0A3B8QKY1-F1
#
_entry.id   AF-A0A3B8QKY1-F1
#
_cell.length_a   1.000
_cell.length_b   1.000
_cell.length_c   1.000
_cell.angle_alpha   90.00
_cell.angle_beta   90.00
_cell.angle_gamma   90.00
#
_symmetry.space_group_name_H-M   'P 1'
#
loop_
_entity.id
_entity.type
_entity.pdbx_description
1 polymer ?
#
loop_
_entity_poly.entity_id
_entity_poly.type
_entity_poly.pdbx_seq_one_letter_code
_entity_poly.pdbx_strand_id
1 'polypeptide(L)'
;MSEIKDPENTILMELKGGTVTIELMPDVAPLHTARMKELVRSGEYDNVAFHRVIDSFMAQTGDVQHGDMEDGFNIRMAGTGGSDKPDLPAEFSKLPHDRGSIGAARSASPDSANSQFFINFADNNFLNGQYTVYGRVTAGMEHVDAISRGEPPAEPDRMISVKVAADV
;
A
#
# COMPACT_ATOMS: atom_id res chain seq x y z
N MET A 1 -3.72 -15.09 -14.85
CA MET A 1 -2.94 -13.86 -14.62
C MET A 1 -3.65 -12.75 -15.36
N SER A 2 -4.04 -11.69 -14.68
CA SER A 2 -4.67 -10.53 -15.33
C SER A 2 -3.70 -9.97 -16.39
N GLU A 3 -4.24 -9.55 -17.53
CA GLU A 3 -3.44 -8.97 -18.60
C GLU A 3 -2.83 -7.65 -18.10
N ILE A 4 -1.49 -7.62 -17.95
CA ILE A 4 -0.75 -6.41 -17.57
C ILE A 4 -0.70 -5.51 -18.80
N LYS A 5 -1.52 -4.45 -18.81
CA LYS A 5 -1.59 -3.49 -19.92
C LYS A 5 -0.48 -2.46 -19.88
N ASP A 6 -0.06 -2.06 -18.69
CA ASP A 6 0.99 -1.09 -18.45
C ASP A 6 1.97 -1.63 -17.39
N PRO A 7 3.05 -2.31 -17.80
CA PRO A 7 4.03 -2.87 -16.88
C PRO A 7 4.74 -1.82 -16.01
N GLU A 8 4.93 -0.59 -16.51
CA GLU A 8 5.61 0.49 -15.76
C GLU A 8 4.76 1.05 -14.63
N ASN A 9 3.44 0.92 -14.73
CA ASN A 9 2.49 1.34 -13.70
C ASN A 9 1.82 0.14 -13.03
N THR A 10 2.42 -1.05 -13.11
CA THR A 10 1.94 -2.25 -12.42
C THR A 10 2.92 -2.68 -11.35
N ILE A 11 2.43 -2.88 -10.12
CA ILE A 11 3.18 -3.42 -8.99
C ILE A 11 2.79 -4.88 -8.77
N LEU A 12 3.80 -5.73 -8.61
CA LEU A 12 3.67 -7.12 -8.19
C LEU A 12 4.11 -7.22 -6.74
N MET A 13 3.18 -7.52 -5.86
CA MET A 13 3.41 -7.68 -4.42
C MET A 13 3.26 -9.16 -4.06
N GLU A 14 4.35 -9.79 -3.66
CA GLU A 14 4.35 -11.18 -3.22
C GLU A 14 3.95 -11.28 -1.74
N LEU A 15 2.91 -12.05 -1.47
CA LEU A 15 2.48 -12.41 -0.12
C LEU A 15 2.65 -13.91 0.09
N LYS A 16 2.57 -14.38 1.35
CA LYS A 16 2.63 -15.82 1.68
C LYS A 16 1.61 -16.66 0.90
N GLY A 17 0.47 -16.08 0.56
CA GLY A 17 -0.60 -16.75 -0.20
C GLY A 17 -0.40 -16.76 -1.72
N GLY A 18 0.45 -15.88 -2.25
CA GLY A 18 0.66 -15.68 -3.68
C GLY A 18 0.79 -14.21 -4.07
N THR A 19 0.93 -13.98 -5.38
CA THR A 19 1.17 -12.65 -5.95
C THR A 19 -0.11 -11.83 -6.05
N VAL A 20 -0.06 -10.58 -5.57
CA VAL A 20 -1.08 -9.55 -5.75
C VAL A 20 -0.62 -8.60 -6.84
N THR A 21 -1.46 -8.38 -7.85
CA THR A 21 -1.19 -7.44 -8.94
C THR A 21 -1.96 -6.15 -8.69
N ILE A 22 -1.24 -5.03 -8.71
CA ILE A 22 -1.75 -3.70 -8.43
C ILE A 22 -1.47 -2.81 -9.64
N GLU A 23 -2.50 -2.17 -10.18
CA GLU A 23 -2.39 -1.13 -11.21
C GLU A 23 -2.40 0.25 -10.56
N LEU A 24 -1.36 1.04 -10.82
CA LEU A 24 -1.21 2.42 -10.37
C LEU A 24 -1.87 3.39 -11.36
N MET A 25 -2.28 4.55 -10.87
CA MET A 25 -3.03 5.55 -11.62
C MET A 25 -2.26 6.88 -11.70
N PRO A 26 -1.22 6.98 -12.54
CA PRO A 26 -0.40 8.20 -12.64
C PRO A 26 -1.20 9.42 -13.13
N ASP A 27 -2.28 9.23 -13.88
CA ASP A 27 -3.16 10.33 -14.32
C ASP A 27 -4.00 10.93 -13.18
N VAL A 28 -4.17 10.18 -12.08
CA VAL A 28 -4.98 10.58 -10.93
C VAL A 28 -4.10 11.15 -9.82
N ALA A 29 -3.01 10.45 -9.52
CA ALA A 29 -2.10 10.77 -8.42
C ALA A 29 -0.65 10.50 -8.87
N PRO A 30 -0.09 11.37 -9.73
CA PRO A 30 1.24 11.20 -10.29
C PRO A 30 2.34 11.16 -9.24
N LEU A 31 2.26 11.97 -8.18
CA LEU A 31 3.30 12.04 -7.16
C LEU A 31 3.32 10.77 -6.29
N HIS A 32 2.15 10.27 -5.87
CA HIS A 32 2.05 9.02 -5.11
C HIS A 32 2.46 7.81 -5.96
N THR A 33 2.06 7.79 -7.22
CA THR A 33 2.48 6.74 -8.17
C THR A 33 3.99 6.73 -8.35
N ALA A 34 4.61 7.91 -8.53
CA ALA A 34 6.06 8.02 -8.64
C ALA A 34 6.78 7.57 -7.36
N ARG A 35 6.31 7.99 -6.19
CA ARG A 35 6.88 7.59 -4.89
C ARG A 35 6.78 6.10 -4.65
N MET A 36 5.64 5.48 -4.93
CA MET A 36 5.50 4.04 -4.78
C MET A 36 6.51 3.31 -5.66
N LYS A 37 6.66 3.71 -6.93
CA LYS A 37 7.65 3.10 -7.83
C LYS A 37 9.09 3.31 -7.36
N GLU A 38 9.41 4.50 -6.84
CA GLU A 38 10.72 4.80 -6.27
C GLU A 38 11.06 3.85 -5.11
N LEU A 39 10.15 3.72 -4.13
CA LEU A 39 10.33 2.87 -2.95
C LEU A 39 10.32 1.37 -3.28
N VAL A 40 9.54 0.96 -4.28
CA VAL A 40 9.57 -0.42 -4.80
C VAL A 40 10.91 -0.73 -5.46
N ARG A 41 11.44 0.19 -6.27
CA ARG A 41 12.72 0.01 -6.97
C ARG A 41 13.92 0.08 -6.02
N SER A 42 13.82 0.82 -4.91
CA SER A 42 14.84 0.81 -3.85
C SER A 42 14.78 -0.45 -2.97
N GLY A 43 13.70 -1.24 -3.07
CA GLY A 43 13.49 -2.44 -2.26
C GLY A 43 13.01 -2.15 -0.84
N GLU A 44 12.65 -0.90 -0.52
CA GLU A 44 12.25 -0.47 0.83
C GLU A 44 10.93 -1.10 1.31
N TYR A 45 10.09 -1.60 0.40
CA TYR A 45 8.87 -2.31 0.76
C TYR A 45 9.07 -3.81 0.99
N ASP A 46 10.24 -4.37 0.65
CA ASP A 46 10.51 -5.78 0.86
C ASP A 46 10.50 -6.07 2.38
N ASN A 47 9.82 -7.13 2.79
CA ASN A 47 9.57 -7.55 4.17
C ASN A 47 8.77 -6.59 5.07
N VAL A 48 8.18 -5.52 4.53
CA VAL A 48 7.38 -4.59 5.33
C VAL A 48 6.04 -5.22 5.75
N ALA A 49 5.75 -5.13 7.05
CA ALA A 49 4.59 -5.71 7.70
C ALA A 49 3.29 -4.95 7.46
N PHE A 50 2.20 -5.70 7.35
CA PHE A 50 0.84 -5.22 7.52
C PHE A 50 0.57 -5.02 9.01
N HIS A 51 0.95 -3.84 9.52
CA HIS A 51 0.91 -3.53 10.94
C HIS A 51 -0.49 -3.21 11.45
N ARG A 52 -1.45 -2.90 10.57
CA ARG A 52 -2.81 -2.53 10.94
C ARG A 52 -3.82 -3.05 9.91
N VAL A 53 -4.62 -4.02 10.31
CA VAL A 53 -5.52 -4.75 9.40
C VAL A 53 -6.89 -4.88 10.08
N ILE A 54 -7.85 -4.07 9.65
CA ILE A 54 -9.20 -4.08 10.18
C ILE A 54 -10.12 -4.78 9.21
N ASP A 55 -10.81 -5.82 9.70
CA ASP A 55 -11.79 -6.53 8.90
C ASP A 55 -12.91 -5.62 8.42
N SER A 56 -13.37 -5.83 7.19
CA SER A 56 -14.39 -4.99 6.53
C SER A 56 -14.01 -3.51 6.39
N PHE A 57 -12.74 -3.15 6.58
CA PHE A 57 -12.23 -1.80 6.34
C PHE A 57 -11.01 -1.85 5.41
N MET A 58 -9.80 -2.07 5.93
CA MET A 58 -8.57 -2.01 5.13
C MET A 58 -7.40 -2.78 5.75
N ALA A 59 -6.38 -3.05 4.93
CA ALA A 59 -5.06 -3.49 5.35
C ALA A 59 -4.04 -2.37 5.10
N GLN A 60 -3.45 -1.83 6.15
CA GLN A 60 -2.43 -0.78 6.10
C GLN A 60 -1.03 -1.34 6.27
N THR A 61 -0.11 -0.84 5.45
CA THR A 61 1.30 -1.27 5.34
C THR A 61 2.17 -0.09 4.88
N GLY A 62 3.43 -0.35 4.53
CA GLY A 62 4.34 0.62 3.92
C GLY A 62 5.08 1.52 4.93
N ASP A 63 5.10 1.15 6.21
CA ASP A 63 6.01 1.78 7.16
C ASP A 63 7.41 1.17 6.97
N VAL A 64 8.21 1.80 6.11
CA VAL A 64 9.55 1.31 5.74
C VAL A 64 10.60 1.55 6.84
N GLN A 65 10.26 2.32 7.89
CA GLN A 65 11.19 2.64 8.97
C GLN A 65 11.07 1.68 10.17
N HIS A 66 9.85 1.25 10.47
CA HIS A 66 9.55 0.43 11.65
C HIS A 66 8.80 -0.86 11.31
N GLY A 67 8.33 -1.01 10.07
CA GLY A 67 7.55 -2.15 9.62
C GLY A 67 8.37 -3.22 8.89
N ASP A 68 9.60 -2.95 8.46
CA ASP A 68 10.46 -3.99 7.86
C ASP A 68 10.79 -5.06 8.90
N MET A 69 10.36 -6.31 8.64
CA MET A 69 10.49 -7.44 9.55
C MET A 69 11.89 -8.06 9.60
N GLU A 70 12.78 -7.70 8.68
CA GLU A 70 14.17 -8.17 8.61
C GLU A 70 15.16 -7.08 9.02
N ASP A 71 14.79 -5.79 8.93
CA ASP A 71 15.60 -4.66 9.41
C ASP A 71 14.78 -3.63 10.20
N GLY A 72 15.19 -3.31 11.43
CA GLY A 72 14.54 -2.25 12.21
C GLY A 72 13.11 -2.52 12.72
N PHE A 73 12.59 -3.75 12.59
CA PHE A 73 11.22 -4.10 12.97
C PHE A 73 10.85 -3.69 14.40
N ASN A 74 9.77 -2.92 14.53
CA ASN A 74 9.15 -2.63 15.81
C ASN A 74 7.65 -2.44 15.66
N ILE A 75 6.89 -3.51 15.91
CA ILE A 75 5.42 -3.51 15.81
C ILE A 75 4.72 -2.45 16.68
N ARG A 76 5.36 -1.96 17.76
CA ARG A 76 4.79 -0.89 18.60
C ARG A 76 4.96 0.51 17.98
N MET A 77 5.89 0.64 17.03
CA MET A 77 6.18 1.88 16.30
C MET A 77 5.69 1.81 14.85
N ALA A 78 5.37 0.62 14.34
CA ALA A 78 4.82 0.46 13.00
C ALA A 78 3.49 1.24 12.87
N GLY A 79 3.42 2.08 11.85
CA GLY A 79 2.37 3.05 11.62
C GLY A 79 2.77 4.50 11.94
N THR A 80 3.90 4.73 12.62
CA THR A 80 4.41 6.08 12.90
C THR A 80 5.59 6.49 12.03
N GLY A 81 6.19 5.55 11.29
CA GLY A 81 7.36 5.80 10.45
C GLY A 81 7.02 6.15 9.01
N GLY A 82 8.07 6.40 8.23
CA GLY A 82 8.00 6.70 6.81
C GLY A 82 9.36 6.55 6.13
N SER A 83 9.42 6.77 4.82
CA SER A 83 10.69 6.81 4.10
C SER A 83 11.52 8.06 4.44
N ASP A 84 12.77 8.08 3.99
CA ASP A 84 13.65 9.26 4.07
C ASP A 84 13.21 10.43 3.17
N LYS A 85 12.20 10.20 2.34
CA LYS A 85 11.67 11.16 1.37
C LYS A 85 10.75 12.18 2.04
N PRO A 86 10.59 13.38 1.45
CA PRO A 86 9.64 14.36 1.95
C PRO A 86 8.19 13.87 1.82
N ASP A 87 7.33 14.42 2.66
CA ASP A 87 5.89 14.21 2.56
C ASP A 87 5.33 14.71 1.23
N LEU A 88 4.27 14.05 0.78
CA LEU A 88 3.56 14.33 -0.45
C LEU A 88 2.30 15.17 -0.16
N PRO A 89 2.01 16.16 -1.01
CA PRO A 89 0.73 16.85 -0.96
C PRO A 89 -0.40 15.89 -1.34
N ALA A 90 -1.59 16.13 -0.80
CA ALA A 90 -2.76 15.34 -1.14
C ALA A 90 -3.15 15.51 -2.63
N GLU A 91 -3.30 14.39 -3.33
CA GLU A 91 -3.81 14.32 -4.71
C GLU A 91 -5.25 13.79 -4.67
N PHE A 92 -6.19 14.58 -4.15
CA PHE A 92 -7.58 14.15 -4.03
C PHE A 92 -8.25 14.03 -5.41
N SER A 93 -9.06 12.99 -5.58
CA SER A 93 -9.81 12.75 -6.81
C SER A 93 -11.28 12.41 -6.51
N LYS A 94 -12.08 12.25 -7.57
CA LYS A 94 -13.46 11.77 -7.48
C LYS A 94 -13.56 10.25 -7.45
N LEU A 95 -12.42 9.54 -7.47
CA LEU A 95 -12.44 8.09 -7.40
C LEU A 95 -12.91 7.63 -6.02
N PRO A 96 -13.81 6.64 -5.97
CA PRO A 96 -14.25 6.08 -4.71
C PRO A 96 -13.18 5.16 -4.11
N HIS A 97 -13.16 5.09 -2.78
CA HIS A 97 -12.41 4.08 -2.03
C HIS A 97 -13.19 2.76 -1.99
N ASP A 98 -13.36 2.13 -3.16
CA ASP A 98 -14.02 0.84 -3.30
C ASP A 98 -13.09 -0.31 -2.87
N ARG A 99 -13.66 -1.50 -2.65
CA ARG A 99 -12.88 -2.72 -2.44
C ARG A 99 -11.78 -2.89 -3.50
N GLY A 100 -10.57 -3.17 -3.03
CA GLY A 100 -9.37 -3.34 -3.85
C GLY A 100 -8.69 -2.04 -4.28
N SER A 101 -9.27 -0.86 -4.02
CA SER A 101 -8.54 0.41 -4.23
C SER A 101 -7.42 0.56 -3.21
N ILE A 102 -6.36 1.28 -3.61
CA ILE A 102 -5.23 1.64 -2.76
C ILE A 102 -5.29 3.12 -2.44
N GLY A 103 -5.21 3.44 -1.15
CA GLY A 103 -5.19 4.79 -0.64
C GLY A 103 -3.88 5.12 0.08
N ALA A 104 -3.46 6.38 -0.01
CA ALA A 104 -2.29 6.86 0.72
C ALA A 104 -2.64 7.06 2.20
N ALA A 105 -1.87 6.45 3.10
CA ALA A 105 -2.01 6.71 4.53
C ALA A 105 -1.32 8.02 4.88
N ARG A 106 -1.90 8.75 5.85
CA ARG A 106 -1.42 10.07 6.27
C ARG A 106 -1.75 10.32 7.75
N SER A 107 -1.08 11.30 8.32
CA SER A 107 -1.43 11.84 9.64
C SER A 107 -2.62 12.81 9.54
N ALA A 108 -2.82 13.64 10.58
CA ALA A 108 -3.87 14.65 10.60
C ALA A 108 -3.77 15.64 9.43
N SER A 109 -2.55 15.97 8.99
CA SER A 109 -2.35 16.84 7.82
C SER A 109 -2.69 16.11 6.52
N PRO A 110 -3.49 16.71 5.62
CA PRO A 110 -3.70 16.18 4.26
C PRO A 110 -2.39 15.93 3.51
N ASP A 111 -1.40 16.80 3.70
CA ASP A 111 -0.13 16.81 2.97
C ASP A 111 0.99 16.09 3.77
N SER A 112 0.64 14.98 4.43
CA SER A 112 1.58 14.17 5.25
C SER A 112 1.65 12.72 4.82
N ALA A 113 1.18 12.40 3.61
CA ALA A 113 1.39 11.09 3.04
C ALA A 113 2.88 10.89 2.73
N ASN A 114 3.43 9.72 3.02
CA ASN A 114 4.85 9.46 2.81
C ASN A 114 5.09 8.13 2.08
N SER A 115 5.27 7.03 2.80
CA SER A 115 5.46 5.68 2.25
C SER A 115 4.31 4.72 2.60
N GLN A 116 3.54 5.04 3.64
CA GLN A 116 2.46 4.16 4.09
C GLN A 116 1.26 4.23 3.15
N PHE A 117 0.62 3.08 2.96
CA PHE A 117 -0.59 2.95 2.15
C PHE A 117 -1.51 1.87 2.70
N PHE A 118 -2.76 1.87 2.24
CA PHE A 118 -3.74 0.88 2.62
C PHE A 118 -4.49 0.31 1.42
N ILE A 119 -4.87 -0.95 1.51
CA ILE A 119 -5.71 -1.66 0.54
C ILE A 119 -7.09 -1.83 1.14
N ASN A 120 -8.14 -1.37 0.45
CA ASN A 120 -9.51 -1.43 0.94
C ASN A 120 -10.09 -2.85 0.82
N PHE A 121 -10.62 -3.39 1.93
CA PHE A 121 -11.36 -4.67 1.93
C PHE A 121 -12.82 -4.53 1.54
N ALA A 122 -13.40 -3.35 1.75
CA ALA A 122 -14.79 -3.04 1.47
C ALA A 122 -14.90 -1.63 0.89
N ASP A 123 -16.11 -1.25 0.52
CA ASP A 123 -16.39 0.09 -0.02
C ASP A 123 -16.40 1.12 1.11
N ASN A 124 -15.29 1.84 1.23
CA ASN A 124 -15.03 2.81 2.29
C ASN A 124 -15.37 4.22 1.83
N ASN A 125 -16.62 4.41 1.40
CA ASN A 125 -17.10 5.67 0.81
C ASN A 125 -16.94 6.91 1.70
N PHE A 126 -16.83 6.72 3.01
CA PHE A 126 -16.54 7.81 3.95
C PHE A 126 -15.13 8.40 3.79
N LEU A 127 -14.20 7.70 3.13
CA LEU A 127 -12.86 8.22 2.81
C LEU A 127 -12.85 9.06 1.52
N ASN A 128 -13.91 9.01 0.70
CA ASN A 128 -13.97 9.67 -0.60
C ASN A 128 -13.74 11.18 -0.48
N GLY A 129 -12.83 11.71 -1.30
CA GLY A 129 -12.45 13.13 -1.28
C GLY A 129 -11.62 13.56 -0.06
N GLN A 130 -11.25 12.63 0.82
CA GLN A 130 -10.45 12.90 2.03
C GLN A 130 -9.08 12.20 2.05
N TYR A 131 -8.91 11.20 1.16
CA TYR A 131 -7.69 10.43 0.99
C TYR A 131 -7.39 10.29 -0.51
N THR A 132 -6.10 10.17 -0.83
CA THR A 132 -5.64 9.99 -2.21
C THR A 132 -5.78 8.53 -2.61
N VAL A 133 -6.64 8.25 -3.58
CA VAL A 133 -6.67 6.97 -4.32
C VAL A 133 -5.65 7.08 -5.46
N TYR A 134 -4.71 6.15 -5.52
CA TYR A 134 -3.66 6.17 -6.55
C TYR A 134 -3.38 4.82 -7.21
N GLY A 135 -4.16 3.79 -6.89
CA GLY A 135 -4.06 2.49 -7.52
C GLY A 135 -5.19 1.56 -7.16
N ARG A 136 -5.18 0.36 -7.73
CA ARG A 136 -6.14 -0.72 -7.43
C ARG A 136 -5.54 -2.10 -7.62
N VAL A 137 -5.99 -3.06 -6.83
CA VAL A 137 -5.73 -4.48 -7.04
C VAL A 137 -6.52 -4.96 -8.27
N THR A 138 -5.83 -5.59 -9.22
CA THR A 138 -6.39 -6.17 -10.45
C THR A 138 -6.31 -7.69 -10.48
N ALA A 139 -5.52 -8.31 -9.59
CA ALA A 139 -5.45 -9.75 -9.37
C ALA A 139 -4.96 -10.06 -7.94
N GLY A 140 -5.32 -11.23 -7.40
CA GLY A 140 -4.80 -11.71 -6.11
C GLY A 140 -5.46 -11.07 -4.88
N MET A 141 -6.68 -10.53 -5.02
CA MET A 141 -7.40 -9.93 -3.88
C MET A 141 -7.65 -10.96 -2.77
N GLU A 142 -7.81 -12.24 -3.11
CA GLU A 142 -7.94 -13.35 -2.17
C GLU A 142 -6.73 -13.51 -1.25
N HIS A 143 -5.53 -13.11 -1.69
CA HIS A 143 -4.31 -13.13 -0.87
C HIS A 143 -4.29 -11.96 0.10
N VAL A 144 -4.81 -10.80 -0.32
CA VAL A 144 -5.01 -9.65 0.57
C VAL A 144 -6.06 -9.99 1.64
N ASP A 145 -7.17 -10.63 1.23
CA ASP A 145 -8.23 -11.03 2.16
C ASP A 145 -7.72 -11.97 3.26
N ALA A 146 -6.74 -12.82 2.93
CA ALA A 146 -6.13 -13.78 3.85
C ALA A 146 -5.14 -13.15 4.86
N ILE A 147 -4.82 -11.86 4.75
CA ILE A 147 -3.92 -11.17 5.69
C ILE A 147 -4.49 -11.20 7.11
N SER A 148 -3.65 -11.54 8.07
CA SER A 148 -3.97 -11.64 9.50
C SER A 148 -4.51 -10.32 10.05
N ARG A 149 -5.66 -10.38 10.72
CA ARG A 149 -6.37 -9.21 11.26
C ARG A 149 -5.77 -8.75 12.60
N GLY A 150 -5.82 -7.45 12.87
CA GLY A 150 -5.47 -6.84 14.16
C GLY A 150 -4.92 -5.41 14.06
N GLU A 151 -4.83 -4.73 15.22
CA GLU A 151 -4.30 -3.37 15.35
C GLU A 151 -3.38 -3.25 16.60
N PRO A 152 -2.17 -3.83 16.58
CA PRO A 152 -1.59 -4.65 15.52
C PRO A 152 -2.00 -6.14 15.58
N PRO A 153 -1.83 -6.90 14.49
CA PRO A 153 -1.98 -8.36 14.51
C PRO A 153 -0.96 -9.03 15.46
N ALA A 154 -1.32 -10.18 16.02
CA ALA A 154 -0.42 -10.96 16.88
C ALA A 154 0.78 -11.52 16.10
N GLU A 155 0.52 -11.98 14.87
CA GLU A 155 1.51 -12.41 13.89
C GLU A 155 1.20 -11.66 12.59
N PRO A 156 1.79 -10.47 12.38
CA PRO A 156 1.53 -9.69 11.17
C PRO A 156 2.13 -10.37 9.94
N ASP A 157 1.35 -10.44 8.86
CA ASP A 157 1.88 -10.79 7.54
C ASP A 157 2.72 -9.64 6.97
N ARG A 158 3.50 -9.93 5.93
CA ARG A 158 4.40 -8.96 5.28
C ARG A 158 4.36 -9.07 3.76
N MET A 159 4.78 -7.98 3.11
CA MET A 159 5.10 -7.96 1.69
C MET A 159 6.44 -8.67 1.51
N ILE A 160 6.44 -9.95 1.08
CA ILE A 160 7.67 -10.75 0.95
C ILE A 160 8.63 -10.08 -0.03
N SER A 161 8.10 -9.63 -1.16
CA SER A 161 8.82 -8.80 -2.11
C SER A 161 7.86 -7.94 -2.90
N VAL A 162 8.28 -6.75 -3.28
CA VAL A 162 7.52 -5.86 -4.15
C VAL A 162 8.38 -5.48 -5.36
N LYS A 163 7.82 -5.60 -6.56
CA LYS A 163 8.51 -5.27 -7.82
C LYS A 163 7.60 -4.50 -8.77
N VAL A 164 8.19 -3.62 -9.58
CA VAL A 164 7.50 -3.04 -10.75
C VAL A 164 7.50 -4.10 -11.84
N ALA A 165 6.35 -4.34 -12.47
CA ALA A 165 6.18 -5.41 -13.45
C ALA A 165 7.07 -5.23 -14.70
N ALA A 166 7.49 -4.01 -15.03
CA ALA A 166 8.44 -3.73 -16.10
C ALA A 166 9.89 -4.13 -15.79
N ASP A 167 10.23 -4.31 -14.50
CA ASP A 167 11.59 -4.61 -14.05
C ASP A 167 11.83 -6.14 -13.84
N VAL A 168 10.86 -7.00 -14.20
CA VAL A 168 10.89 -8.47 -13.99
C VAL A 168 10.73 -9.29 -15.27
#